data_AF-A0AAN9GED0-F1
#
_entry.id   AF-A0AAN9GED0-F1
#
_cell.length_a   1.000
_cell.length_b   1.000
_cell.length_c   1.000
_cell.angle_alpha   90.00
_cell.angle_beta   90.00
_cell.angle_gamma   90.00
#
_symmetry.space_group_name_H-M   'P 1'
#
loop_
_entity.id
_entity.type
_entity.pdbx_description
1 polymer ?
#
loop_
_entity_poly.entity_id
_entity_poly.type
_entity_poly.pdbx_seq_one_letter_code
_entity_poly.pdbx_strand_id
1 'polypeptide(L)'
;MLSRRKKTVVTILLVCTVLYAAVQVMHYQEEYSPLQVLASAESEAQRLLKFLTSYHYQCNNTLHSTNISDWAVCVEQDVGINPDPNLPKLAYSIGPLPDYSFEALISRNLSIRQLVFLHDAPSMTAHALQQLNTTVYHTVIVPNDPADFGRNSYDMQTVNSIMSKLGHRHVDILKLESFQDISHSYEVLYFMVKDGILSRFQQLHITLEIDKIDEYYLYSWYKTLYTLFHSAGFRLYHTSASSNLCLQVTMMESCRYFMSWVRNPGPRTFVLYPPAVDGSEEFEVQRLEDLLDRVVEQSSDDVIPVSLSSTVTLRLARRVVMTRSDNCRILVFKFDIGSKMAEEVSALHVKCSVVVFNPVRNRQYIYDFSSFNMRSSSLQSESLSLSDVISRFLLTEQQTNIVYIDLGQSGWTFLSLFLDSGALQKVDQLILVAPVFLVPMHSSRQPAAVLRQHYSELQRVMAFQMTLSESSTLAQGSLRFHSAGDLWWLNFVKK
;
A
#
# COMPACT_ATOMS: atom_id res chain seq x y z
N MET A 1 53.36 -32.93 -3.37
CA MET A 1 52.83 -31.55 -3.49
C MET A 1 51.71 -31.37 -4.53
N LEU A 2 51.73 -32.07 -5.68
CA LEU A 2 50.66 -31.95 -6.69
C LEU A 2 49.25 -32.33 -6.21
N SER A 3 49.09 -33.31 -5.31
CA SER A 3 47.76 -33.73 -4.84
C SER A 3 47.08 -32.71 -3.91
N ARG A 4 47.87 -31.90 -3.16
CA ARG A 4 47.33 -30.81 -2.33
C ARG A 4 46.78 -29.67 -3.17
N ARG A 5 47.48 -29.28 -4.26
CA ARG A 5 46.99 -28.23 -5.18
C ARG A 5 45.71 -28.65 -5.91
N LYS A 6 45.59 -29.91 -6.33
CA LYS A 6 44.36 -30.44 -6.94
C LYS A 6 43.18 -30.43 -5.96
N LYS A 7 43.40 -30.81 -4.69
CA LYS A 7 42.37 -30.74 -3.66
C LYS A 7 41.89 -29.30 -3.42
N THR A 8 42.81 -28.34 -3.33
CA THR A 8 42.44 -26.92 -3.16
C THR A 8 41.62 -26.39 -4.32
N VAL A 9 41.97 -26.70 -5.58
CA VAL A 9 41.21 -26.27 -6.76
C VAL A 9 39.80 -26.89 -6.77
N VAL A 10 39.68 -28.17 -6.43
CA VAL A 10 38.38 -28.85 -6.33
C VAL A 10 37.54 -28.25 -5.21
N THR A 11 38.12 -27.94 -4.05
CA THR A 11 37.40 -27.30 -2.94
C THR A 11 36.92 -25.89 -3.32
N ILE A 12 37.74 -25.10 -4.02
CA ILE A 12 37.34 -23.77 -4.51
C ILE A 12 36.18 -23.88 -5.50
N LEU A 13 36.28 -24.78 -6.49
CA LEU A 13 35.20 -25.01 -7.45
C LEU A 13 33.89 -25.39 -6.74
N LEU A 14 33.96 -26.30 -5.76
CA LEU A 14 32.78 -26.77 -5.03
C LEU A 14 32.15 -25.66 -4.18
N VAL A 15 32.96 -24.81 -3.54
CA VAL A 15 32.47 -23.61 -2.83
C VAL A 15 31.82 -22.62 -3.79
N CYS A 16 32.43 -22.37 -4.96
CA CYS A 16 31.85 -21.50 -5.99
C CYS A 16 30.52 -22.06 -6.52
N THR A 17 30.40 -23.38 -6.72
CA THR A 17 29.15 -24.01 -7.16
C THR A 17 28.06 -23.91 -6.09
N VAL A 18 28.41 -24.13 -4.80
CA VAL A 18 27.46 -23.98 -3.69
C VAL A 18 27.02 -22.53 -3.52
N LEU A 19 27.94 -21.56 -3.62
CA LEU A 19 27.58 -20.14 -3.59
C LEU A 19 26.69 -19.75 -4.78
N TYR A 20 27.00 -20.23 -5.99
CA TYR A 20 26.16 -20.01 -7.16
C TYR A 20 24.78 -20.62 -6.97
N ALA A 21 24.69 -21.87 -6.50
CA ALA A 21 23.41 -22.52 -6.22
C ALA A 21 22.62 -21.80 -5.12
N ALA A 22 23.28 -21.34 -4.06
CA ALA A 22 22.64 -20.58 -2.98
C ALA A 22 22.11 -19.23 -3.49
N VAL A 23 22.90 -18.50 -4.29
CA VAL A 23 22.45 -17.26 -4.94
C VAL A 23 21.28 -17.53 -5.89
N GLN A 24 21.31 -18.63 -6.66
CA GLN A 24 20.21 -19.01 -7.55
C GLN A 24 18.95 -19.40 -6.77
N VAL A 25 19.07 -20.13 -5.66
CA VAL A 25 17.94 -20.49 -4.79
C VAL A 25 17.38 -19.25 -4.10
N MET A 26 18.24 -18.35 -3.59
CA MET A 26 17.80 -17.07 -3.03
C MET A 26 17.13 -16.20 -4.08
N HIS A 27 17.67 -16.13 -5.29
CA HIS A 27 17.08 -15.37 -6.38
C HIS A 27 15.75 -15.99 -6.83
N TYR A 28 15.66 -17.32 -6.88
CA TYR A 28 14.43 -18.04 -7.18
C TYR A 28 13.38 -17.81 -6.08
N GLN A 29 13.77 -17.84 -4.81
CA GLN A 29 12.87 -17.52 -3.71
C GLN A 29 12.45 -16.04 -3.74
N GLU A 30 13.35 -15.09 -3.94
CA GLU A 30 12.98 -13.68 -4.01
C GLU A 30 12.11 -13.33 -5.23
N GLU A 31 12.32 -13.98 -6.38
CA GLU A 31 11.54 -13.71 -7.59
C GLU A 31 10.28 -14.56 -7.77
N TYR A 32 10.21 -15.75 -7.17
CA TYR A 32 9.11 -16.71 -7.36
C TYR A 32 8.37 -17.09 -6.07
N SER A 33 8.80 -16.68 -4.87
CA SER A 33 8.20 -17.16 -3.61
C SER A 33 6.77 -16.69 -3.30
N PRO A 34 6.23 -15.56 -3.81
CA PRO A 34 4.83 -15.24 -3.55
C PRO A 34 3.88 -15.39 -4.76
N LEU A 35 4.40 -15.50 -5.99
CA LEU A 35 3.58 -15.46 -7.21
C LEU A 35 3.69 -16.76 -7.99
N GLN A 36 2.83 -17.73 -7.68
CA GLN A 36 2.70 -18.93 -8.49
C GLN A 36 1.83 -18.64 -9.73
N VAL A 37 2.19 -19.25 -10.85
CA VAL A 37 1.32 -19.31 -12.04
C VAL A 37 0.13 -20.19 -11.69
N LEU A 38 -1.06 -19.72 -12.01
CA LEU A 38 -2.30 -20.46 -11.77
C LEU A 38 -2.52 -21.50 -12.87
N ALA A 39 -3.34 -22.52 -12.58
CA ALA A 39 -3.50 -23.68 -13.44
C ALA A 39 -4.18 -23.41 -14.81
N SER A 40 -4.71 -22.21 -15.05
CA SER A 40 -5.37 -21.86 -16.31
C SER A 40 -5.26 -20.38 -16.68
N ALA A 41 -5.24 -20.10 -17.98
CA ALA A 41 -5.29 -18.72 -18.50
C ALA A 41 -6.55 -17.96 -18.05
N GLU A 42 -7.68 -18.66 -17.83
CA GLU A 42 -8.89 -18.05 -17.28
C GLU A 42 -8.67 -17.56 -15.84
N SER A 43 -8.05 -18.38 -15.00
CA SER A 43 -7.76 -17.99 -13.62
C SER A 43 -6.76 -16.83 -13.55
N GLU A 44 -5.76 -16.81 -14.45
CA GLU A 44 -4.84 -15.69 -14.62
C GLU A 44 -5.54 -14.40 -15.06
N ALA A 45 -6.45 -14.51 -16.05
CA ALA A 45 -7.24 -13.38 -16.51
C ALA A 45 -8.12 -12.82 -15.38
N GLN A 46 -8.80 -13.69 -14.63
CA GLN A 46 -9.61 -13.27 -13.48
C GLN A 46 -8.76 -12.60 -12.39
N ARG A 47 -7.58 -13.14 -12.08
CA ARG A 47 -6.64 -12.54 -11.13
C ARG A 47 -6.20 -11.15 -11.58
N LEU A 48 -5.78 -11.02 -12.84
CA LEU A 48 -5.37 -9.74 -13.43
C LEU A 48 -6.53 -8.74 -13.43
N LEU A 49 -7.73 -9.14 -13.84
CA LEU A 49 -8.91 -8.28 -13.85
C LEU A 49 -9.29 -7.82 -12.44
N LYS A 50 -9.29 -8.70 -11.44
CA LYS A 50 -9.53 -8.33 -10.04
C LYS A 50 -8.51 -7.30 -9.56
N PHE A 51 -7.24 -7.44 -9.97
CA PHE A 51 -6.18 -6.50 -9.64
C PHE A 51 -6.40 -5.13 -10.30
N LEU A 52 -6.76 -5.10 -11.60
CA LEU A 52 -6.95 -3.89 -12.38
C LEU A 52 -8.25 -3.14 -12.07
N THR A 53 -9.24 -3.82 -11.51
CA THR A 53 -10.55 -3.22 -11.16
C THR A 53 -10.68 -2.88 -9.67
N SER A 54 -9.72 -3.31 -8.84
CA SER A 54 -9.68 -2.95 -7.42
C SER A 54 -8.77 -1.74 -7.23
N TYR A 55 -9.35 -0.54 -7.08
CA TYR A 55 -8.55 0.65 -6.81
C TYR A 55 -7.81 0.53 -5.49
N HIS A 56 -6.50 0.76 -5.55
CA HIS A 56 -5.60 0.72 -4.42
C HIS A 56 -5.63 2.02 -3.63
N TYR A 57 -5.95 3.13 -4.29
CA TYR A 57 -6.02 4.47 -3.69
C TYR A 57 -7.18 5.23 -4.32
N GLN A 58 -7.85 6.09 -3.54
CA GLN A 58 -8.90 6.97 -4.02
C GLN A 58 -8.40 8.41 -4.06
N CYS A 59 -8.16 8.93 -5.27
CA CYS A 59 -7.87 10.34 -5.47
C CYS A 59 -9.18 11.13 -5.54
N ASN A 60 -9.35 12.13 -4.68
CA ASN A 60 -10.56 12.95 -4.59
C ASN A 60 -10.64 14.02 -5.69
N ASN A 61 -9.48 14.51 -6.14
CA ASN A 61 -9.38 15.55 -7.16
C ASN A 61 -8.64 15.02 -8.39
N THR A 62 -9.38 14.75 -9.47
CA THR A 62 -8.85 14.25 -10.73
C THR A 62 -9.18 15.18 -11.90
N LEU A 63 -8.25 15.28 -12.85
CA LEU A 63 -8.48 15.88 -14.16
C LEU A 63 -8.61 14.76 -15.19
N HIS A 64 -9.75 14.70 -15.89
CA HIS A 64 -10.03 13.66 -16.87
C HIS A 64 -9.80 14.14 -18.30
N SER A 65 -9.27 13.28 -19.16
CA SER A 65 -9.30 13.50 -20.61
C SER A 65 -10.68 13.16 -21.16
N THR A 66 -11.19 14.01 -22.07
CA THR A 66 -12.58 13.94 -22.54
C THR A 66 -12.79 12.98 -23.73
N ASN A 67 -12.01 11.91 -23.86
CA ASN A 67 -11.98 11.09 -25.08
C ASN A 67 -11.95 9.57 -24.79
N ILE A 68 -11.75 8.77 -25.85
CA ILE A 68 -11.72 7.29 -25.84
C ILE A 68 -10.79 6.73 -24.77
N SER A 69 -9.65 7.39 -24.54
CA SER A 69 -8.78 7.12 -23.42
C SER A 69 -9.16 8.04 -22.26
N ASP A 70 -10.05 7.59 -21.37
CA ASP A 70 -10.44 8.32 -20.15
C ASP A 70 -9.30 8.19 -19.13
N TRP A 71 -8.23 8.94 -19.33
CA TRP A 71 -7.13 9.07 -18.39
C TRP A 71 -7.51 10.04 -17.28
N ALA A 72 -7.09 9.75 -16.06
CA ALA A 72 -7.30 10.64 -14.92
C ALA A 72 -5.95 11.04 -14.33
N VAL A 73 -5.67 12.34 -14.23
CA VAL A 73 -4.50 12.88 -13.55
C VAL A 73 -4.89 13.30 -12.13
N CYS A 74 -4.25 12.73 -11.11
CA CYS A 74 -4.52 13.10 -9.73
C CYS A 74 -3.88 14.46 -9.40
N VAL A 75 -4.62 15.40 -8.82
CA VAL A 75 -4.12 16.76 -8.50
C VAL A 75 -4.25 17.11 -7.01
N GLU A 76 -4.29 16.09 -6.15
CA GLU A 76 -4.24 16.30 -4.71
C GLU A 76 -2.92 16.91 -4.24
N GLN A 77 -2.98 17.80 -3.24
CA GLN A 77 -1.85 18.61 -2.80
C GLN A 77 -0.66 17.79 -2.25
N ASP A 78 -0.94 16.69 -1.54
CA ASP A 78 0.09 15.91 -0.83
C ASP A 78 0.62 14.71 -1.62
N VAL A 79 -0.07 14.32 -2.69
CA VAL A 79 0.14 13.05 -3.40
C VAL A 79 0.16 13.24 -4.91
N GLY A 80 -0.71 14.10 -5.45
CA GLY A 80 -0.91 14.34 -6.87
C GLY A 80 -0.01 15.44 -7.45
N ILE A 81 -0.25 15.78 -8.72
CA ILE A 81 0.48 16.85 -9.39
C ILE A 81 0.00 18.20 -8.88
N ASN A 82 0.94 19.03 -8.40
CA ASN A 82 0.61 20.37 -7.92
C ASN A 82 0.08 21.24 -9.09
N PRO A 83 -1.13 21.82 -9.00
CA PRO A 83 -1.69 22.64 -10.07
C PRO A 83 -1.04 24.02 -10.21
N ASP A 84 -0.19 24.46 -9.28
CA ASP A 84 0.50 25.77 -9.33
C ASP A 84 1.25 25.94 -10.68
N PRO A 85 0.87 26.92 -11.52
CA PRO A 85 1.49 27.13 -12.82
C PRO A 85 2.94 27.64 -12.72
N ASN A 86 3.37 28.15 -11.57
CA ASN A 86 4.72 28.69 -11.39
C ASN A 86 5.77 27.60 -11.10
N LEU A 87 5.32 26.40 -10.74
CA LEU A 87 6.22 25.28 -10.50
C LEU A 87 6.58 24.59 -11.82
N PRO A 88 7.88 24.46 -12.14
CA PRO A 88 8.29 23.78 -13.35
C PRO A 88 7.92 22.30 -13.25
N LYS A 89 7.07 21.86 -14.18
CA LYS A 89 6.60 20.48 -14.28
C LYS A 89 6.98 19.87 -15.61
N LEU A 90 7.25 18.56 -15.59
CA LEU A 90 7.73 17.81 -16.73
C LEU A 90 6.92 16.52 -16.92
N ALA A 91 6.47 16.25 -18.15
CA ALA A 91 5.80 15.01 -18.49
C ALA A 91 6.43 14.34 -19.71
N TYR A 92 6.52 13.02 -19.66
CA TYR A 92 6.92 12.16 -20.76
C TYR A 92 5.71 11.38 -21.26
N SER A 93 5.49 11.38 -22.58
CA SER A 93 4.48 10.53 -23.22
C SER A 93 5.16 9.65 -24.27
N ILE A 94 5.03 8.33 -24.13
CA ILE A 94 5.69 7.33 -24.95
C ILE A 94 4.66 6.59 -25.79
N GLY A 95 4.82 6.69 -27.10
CA GLY A 95 3.92 6.13 -28.11
C GLY A 95 2.47 6.52 -27.94
N PRO A 96 2.10 7.81 -27.75
CA PRO A 96 0.70 8.18 -27.81
C PRO A 96 0.09 7.79 -29.17
N LEU A 97 -1.08 7.16 -29.12
CA LEU A 97 -1.92 6.93 -30.30
C LEU A 97 -2.46 8.29 -30.78
N PRO A 98 -3.06 8.44 -31.98
CA PRO A 98 -3.37 9.76 -32.57
C PRO A 98 -4.35 10.65 -31.76
N ASP A 99 -4.79 10.19 -30.59
CA ASP A 99 -5.47 10.97 -29.55
C ASP A 99 -4.46 11.59 -28.57
N TYR A 100 -4.20 12.89 -28.76
CA TYR A 100 -3.35 13.68 -27.87
C TYR A 100 -4.12 14.51 -26.83
N SER A 101 -5.34 14.07 -26.49
CA SER A 101 -6.21 14.78 -25.54
C SER A 101 -5.59 14.86 -24.14
N PHE A 102 -4.87 13.82 -23.71
CA PHE A 102 -4.13 13.81 -22.45
C PHE A 102 -3.04 14.90 -22.42
N GLU A 103 -2.23 14.96 -23.47
CA GLU A 103 -1.13 15.91 -23.63
C GLU A 103 -1.68 17.35 -23.66
N ALA A 104 -2.78 17.58 -24.39
CA ALA A 104 -3.46 18.86 -24.40
C ALA A 104 -4.04 19.24 -23.03
N LEU A 105 -4.63 18.28 -22.30
CA LEU A 105 -5.19 18.47 -20.97
C LEU A 105 -4.12 18.96 -19.98
N ILE A 106 -2.99 18.25 -19.88
CA ILE A 106 -1.94 18.58 -18.91
C ILE A 106 -1.17 19.85 -19.29
N SER A 107 -1.05 20.16 -20.59
CA SER A 107 -0.47 21.45 -21.03
C SER A 107 -1.32 22.61 -20.54
N ARG A 108 -2.62 22.57 -20.84
CA ARG A 108 -3.53 23.70 -20.64
C ARG A 108 -3.88 23.93 -19.18
N ASN A 109 -4.08 22.86 -18.42
CA ASN A 109 -4.57 22.96 -17.04
C ASN A 109 -3.44 22.99 -16.01
N LEU A 110 -2.29 22.37 -16.32
CA LEU A 110 -1.21 22.20 -15.35
C LEU A 110 0.09 22.90 -15.77
N SER A 111 0.13 23.56 -16.94
CA SER A 111 1.31 24.25 -17.48
C SER A 111 2.57 23.35 -17.56
N ILE A 112 2.37 22.06 -17.83
CA ILE A 112 3.45 21.06 -17.85
C ILE A 112 4.21 21.13 -19.18
N ARG A 113 5.55 21.16 -19.09
CA ARG A 113 6.42 20.96 -20.26
C ARG A 113 6.41 19.49 -20.67
N GLN A 114 6.16 19.23 -21.93
CA GLN A 114 5.94 17.86 -22.40
C GLN A 114 7.00 17.40 -23.39
N LEU A 115 7.39 16.13 -23.26
CA LEU A 115 8.25 15.44 -24.20
C LEU A 115 7.52 14.19 -24.68
N VAL A 116 7.22 14.16 -25.97
CA VAL A 116 6.52 13.08 -26.64
C VAL A 116 7.53 12.26 -27.44
N PHE A 117 7.57 10.95 -27.22
CA PHE A 117 8.47 10.01 -27.88
C PHE A 117 7.65 9.09 -28.78
N LEU A 118 7.85 9.20 -30.09
CA LEU A 118 7.14 8.43 -31.11
C LEU A 118 8.08 7.43 -31.77
N HIS A 119 7.62 6.19 -31.94
CA HIS A 119 8.30 5.19 -32.75
C HIS A 119 7.88 5.25 -34.23
N ASP A 120 6.68 5.78 -34.50
CA ASP A 120 6.18 6.06 -35.85
C ASP A 120 6.48 7.51 -36.27
N ALA A 121 6.41 7.76 -37.58
CA ALA A 121 6.52 9.11 -38.12
C ALA A 121 5.47 10.05 -37.50
N PRO A 122 5.83 11.28 -37.09
CA PRO A 122 4.91 12.20 -36.45
C PRO A 122 3.73 12.54 -37.37
N SER A 123 2.52 12.41 -36.86
CA SER A 123 1.30 12.82 -37.57
C SER A 123 1.20 14.34 -37.66
N MET A 124 0.33 14.86 -38.56
CA MET A 124 -0.01 16.28 -38.60
C MET A 124 -0.54 16.81 -37.25
N THR A 125 -1.24 15.97 -36.48
CA THR A 125 -1.70 16.29 -35.12
C THR A 125 -0.56 16.38 -34.12
N ALA A 126 0.49 15.57 -34.24
CA ALA A 126 1.69 15.69 -33.41
C ALA A 126 2.41 17.03 -33.62
N HIS A 127 2.44 17.54 -34.85
CA HIS A 127 3.01 18.86 -35.14
C HIS A 127 2.20 20.01 -34.50
N ALA A 128 0.88 19.89 -34.42
CA ALA A 128 0.04 20.90 -33.77
C ALA A 128 0.31 21.02 -32.25
N LEU A 129 0.79 19.95 -31.60
CA LEU A 129 1.14 19.97 -30.17
C LEU A 129 2.36 20.81 -29.84
N GLN A 130 3.23 21.08 -30.81
CA GLN A 130 4.43 21.92 -30.59
C GLN A 130 4.04 23.33 -30.10
N GLN A 131 2.82 23.78 -30.39
CA GLN A 131 2.26 25.04 -29.93
C GLN A 131 1.84 25.01 -28.43
N LEU A 132 1.88 23.85 -27.77
CA LEU A 132 1.42 23.62 -26.39
C LEU A 132 2.56 23.23 -25.44
N ASN A 133 3.75 23.86 -25.58
CA ASN A 133 4.93 23.56 -24.76
C ASN A 133 5.37 22.07 -24.82
N THR A 134 5.19 21.47 -26.01
CA THR A 134 5.48 20.06 -26.27
C THR A 134 6.66 19.94 -27.24
N THR A 135 7.63 19.09 -26.90
CA THR A 135 8.71 18.70 -27.81
C THR A 135 8.49 17.26 -28.25
N VAL A 136 8.54 17.00 -29.56
CA VAL A 136 8.34 15.66 -30.12
C VAL A 136 9.69 15.09 -30.56
N TYR A 137 9.99 13.86 -30.16
CA TYR A 137 11.18 13.11 -30.53
C TYR A 137 10.76 11.83 -31.26
N HIS A 138 11.47 11.51 -32.34
CA HIS A 138 11.37 10.22 -32.99
C HIS A 138 12.40 9.27 -32.38
N THR A 139 11.95 8.32 -31.58
CA THR A 139 12.79 7.31 -30.92
C THR A 139 11.95 6.12 -30.49
N VAL A 140 12.51 4.93 -30.65
CA VAL A 140 11.92 3.69 -30.17
C VAL A 140 12.34 3.46 -28.72
N ILE A 141 11.36 3.25 -27.85
CA ILE A 141 11.62 2.91 -26.45
C ILE A 141 11.61 1.40 -26.27
N VAL A 142 12.71 0.86 -25.74
CA VAL A 142 12.90 -0.57 -25.50
C VAL A 142 13.12 -0.87 -24.02
N PRO A 143 12.82 -2.10 -23.55
CA PRO A 143 13.14 -2.51 -22.17
C PRO A 143 14.64 -2.42 -21.90
N ASN A 144 15.09 -2.53 -20.65
CA ASN A 144 16.53 -2.65 -20.31
C ASN A 144 16.93 -4.11 -20.01
N ASP A 145 16.50 -5.05 -20.87
CA ASP A 145 16.85 -6.46 -20.75
C ASP A 145 18.35 -6.74 -20.98
N PRO A 146 19.07 -7.30 -19.99
CA PRO A 146 20.47 -7.71 -20.14
C PRO A 146 20.69 -8.87 -21.11
N ALA A 147 19.67 -9.66 -21.46
CA ALA A 147 19.81 -10.76 -22.44
C ALA A 147 19.91 -10.26 -23.89
N ASP A 148 19.46 -9.04 -24.14
CA ASP A 148 19.40 -8.43 -25.47
C ASP A 148 20.58 -7.49 -25.71
N PHE A 149 21.77 -8.09 -25.91
CA PHE A 149 23.05 -7.40 -26.10
C PHE A 149 23.18 -6.64 -27.43
N GLY A 150 22.18 -6.69 -28.33
CA GLY A 150 22.24 -6.16 -29.70
C GLY A 150 21.92 -4.66 -29.86
N ARG A 151 21.67 -3.93 -28.77
CA ARG A 151 20.93 -2.65 -28.73
C ARG A 151 21.60 -1.39 -29.25
N ASN A 152 22.67 -1.52 -30.03
CA ASN A 152 23.35 -0.38 -30.65
C ASN A 152 22.77 -0.06 -32.04
N SER A 153 21.43 0.02 -32.18
CA SER A 153 20.82 0.69 -33.33
C SER A 153 20.56 2.16 -32.97
N TYR A 154 20.74 3.07 -33.94
CA TYR A 154 20.75 4.52 -33.68
C TYR A 154 19.43 5.09 -33.12
N ASP A 155 18.31 4.38 -33.28
CA ASP A 155 16.96 4.88 -32.97
C ASP A 155 16.33 4.26 -31.70
N MET A 156 16.98 3.27 -31.08
CA MET A 156 16.48 2.60 -29.87
C MET A 156 17.11 3.21 -28.61
N GLN A 157 16.27 3.55 -27.63
CA GLN A 157 16.70 4.09 -26.34
C GLN A 157 15.88 3.50 -25.20
N THR A 158 16.51 3.34 -24.02
CA THR A 158 15.78 3.08 -22.78
C THR A 158 15.32 4.39 -22.15
N VAL A 159 14.28 4.36 -21.33
CA VAL A 159 13.84 5.56 -20.57
C VAL A 159 14.99 6.16 -19.76
N ASN A 160 15.84 5.33 -19.16
CA ASN A 160 17.01 5.79 -18.40
C ASN A 160 18.02 6.55 -19.27
N SER A 161 18.30 6.05 -20.47
CA SER A 161 19.23 6.71 -21.40
C SER A 161 18.70 8.08 -21.84
N ILE A 162 17.40 8.20 -22.10
CA ILE A 162 16.73 9.46 -22.44
C ILE A 162 16.79 10.45 -21.29
N MET A 163 16.43 10.04 -20.08
CA MET A 163 16.52 10.90 -18.89
C MET A 163 17.94 11.40 -18.67
N SER A 164 18.93 10.53 -18.84
CA SER A 164 20.35 10.86 -18.68
C SER A 164 20.82 11.85 -19.75
N LYS A 165 20.46 11.62 -21.02
CA LYS A 165 20.80 12.49 -22.15
C LYS A 165 20.19 13.88 -22.04
N LEU A 166 18.95 13.95 -21.54
CA LEU A 166 18.23 15.21 -21.34
C LEU A 166 18.56 15.89 -19.99
N GLY A 167 19.33 15.24 -19.11
CA GLY A 167 19.71 15.78 -17.81
C GLY A 167 18.56 15.86 -16.80
N HIS A 168 17.46 15.13 -17.02
CA HIS A 168 16.29 15.16 -16.15
C HIS A 168 16.43 14.16 -15.00
N ARG A 169 16.40 14.67 -13.75
CA ARG A 169 16.49 13.84 -12.54
C ARG A 169 15.12 13.40 -12.01
N HIS A 170 14.08 14.15 -12.34
CA HIS A 170 12.70 13.96 -11.93
C HIS A 170 11.77 14.29 -13.09
N VAL A 171 10.69 13.54 -13.21
CA VAL A 171 9.62 13.75 -14.19
C VAL A 171 8.30 13.55 -13.44
N ASP A 172 7.38 14.49 -13.55
CA ASP A 172 6.13 14.45 -12.76
C ASP A 172 5.18 13.37 -13.28
N ILE A 173 5.05 13.25 -14.60
CA ILE A 173 4.13 12.32 -15.24
C ILE A 173 4.86 11.48 -16.29
N LEU A 174 4.67 10.16 -16.26
CA LEU A 174 5.02 9.26 -17.35
C LEU A 174 3.76 8.60 -17.91
N LYS A 175 3.53 8.72 -19.21
CA LYS A 175 2.50 7.99 -19.95
C LYS A 175 3.16 6.99 -20.89
N LEU A 176 2.77 5.72 -20.79
CA LEU A 176 3.18 4.60 -21.64
C LEU A 176 1.94 4.07 -22.36
N GLU A 177 1.80 4.38 -23.64
CA GLU A 177 0.57 4.05 -24.37
C GLU A 177 0.75 2.96 -25.43
N SER A 178 1.76 3.08 -26.28
CA SER A 178 2.07 2.05 -27.27
C SER A 178 3.57 1.89 -27.48
N PHE A 179 3.95 0.70 -27.89
CA PHE A 179 5.32 0.31 -28.17
C PHE A 179 5.38 -0.32 -29.56
N GLN A 180 6.57 -0.33 -30.17
CA GLN A 180 6.79 -0.99 -31.45
C GLN A 180 6.45 -2.49 -31.40
N ASP A 181 6.77 -3.14 -30.27
CA ASP A 181 6.30 -4.49 -29.96
C ASP A 181 5.35 -4.46 -28.76
N ILE A 182 4.06 -4.54 -29.04
CA ILE A 182 3.00 -4.53 -28.02
C ILE A 182 3.03 -5.81 -27.18
N SER A 183 3.47 -6.94 -27.75
CA SER A 183 3.43 -8.25 -27.09
C SER A 183 4.40 -8.38 -25.90
N HIS A 184 5.43 -7.52 -25.85
CA HIS A 184 6.41 -7.46 -24.77
C HIS A 184 6.38 -6.12 -24.01
N SER A 185 5.27 -5.36 -24.12
CA SER A 185 5.12 -4.06 -23.47
C SER A 185 5.24 -4.11 -21.93
N TYR A 186 4.89 -5.23 -21.31
CA TYR A 186 5.09 -5.45 -19.87
C TYR A 186 6.58 -5.43 -19.47
N GLU A 187 7.49 -5.85 -20.35
CA GLU A 187 8.93 -5.90 -20.04
C GLU A 187 9.51 -4.51 -19.84
N VAL A 188 9.07 -3.53 -20.63
CA VAL A 188 9.50 -2.14 -20.48
C VAL A 188 9.21 -1.67 -19.06
N LEU A 189 7.98 -1.87 -18.58
CA LEU A 189 7.58 -1.49 -17.24
C LEU A 189 8.32 -2.32 -16.17
N TYR A 190 8.47 -3.62 -16.37
CA TYR A 190 9.17 -4.52 -15.46
C TYR A 190 10.62 -4.07 -15.22
N PHE A 191 11.38 -3.82 -16.28
CA PHE A 191 12.76 -3.34 -16.16
C PHE A 191 12.84 -1.93 -15.59
N MET A 192 11.86 -1.05 -15.88
CA MET A 192 11.79 0.26 -15.23
C MET A 192 11.59 0.19 -13.71
N VAL A 193 10.85 -0.82 -13.21
CA VAL A 193 10.74 -1.10 -11.78
C VAL A 193 12.07 -1.64 -11.25
N LYS A 194 12.62 -2.69 -11.89
CA LYS A 194 13.84 -3.39 -11.44
C LYS A 194 15.06 -2.49 -11.38
N ASP A 195 15.21 -1.60 -12.36
CA ASP A 195 16.29 -0.61 -12.42
C ASP A 195 16.08 0.58 -11.47
N GLY A 196 14.94 0.62 -10.76
CA GLY A 196 14.57 1.73 -9.89
C GLY A 196 14.31 3.05 -10.63
N ILE A 197 14.16 3.03 -11.95
CA ILE A 197 13.91 4.22 -12.79
C ILE A 197 12.59 4.88 -12.41
N LEU A 198 11.56 4.08 -12.11
CA LEU A 198 10.26 4.58 -11.67
C LEU A 198 10.33 5.41 -10.38
N SER A 199 11.43 5.35 -9.63
CA SER A 199 11.66 6.21 -8.47
C SER A 199 11.84 7.70 -8.81
N ARG A 200 11.91 8.04 -10.10
CA ARG A 200 12.02 9.41 -10.59
C ARG A 200 10.70 9.97 -11.11
N PHE A 201 9.61 9.20 -10.98
CA PHE A 201 8.29 9.56 -11.46
C PHE A 201 7.30 9.68 -10.31
N GLN A 202 6.39 10.65 -10.40
CA GLN A 202 5.34 10.86 -9.40
C GLN A 202 4.03 10.16 -9.80
N GLN A 203 3.61 10.31 -11.05
CA GLN A 203 2.47 9.60 -11.63
C GLN A 203 2.88 8.81 -12.86
N LEU A 204 2.20 7.67 -13.03
CA LEU A 204 2.40 6.75 -14.12
C LEU A 204 1.05 6.41 -14.74
N HIS A 205 0.94 6.55 -16.05
CA HIS A 205 -0.22 6.17 -16.84
C HIS A 205 0.22 5.08 -17.81
N ILE A 206 -0.44 3.93 -17.79
CA ILE A 206 -0.08 2.80 -18.64
C ILE A 206 -1.30 2.28 -19.38
N THR A 207 -1.09 1.93 -20.65
CA THR A 207 -2.03 1.15 -21.44
C THR A 207 -1.64 -0.31 -21.36
N LEU A 208 -2.64 -1.18 -21.16
CA LEU A 208 -2.49 -2.63 -21.23
C LEU A 208 -3.47 -3.15 -22.28
N GLU A 209 -2.96 -3.92 -23.23
CA GLU A 209 -3.76 -4.56 -24.27
C GLU A 209 -3.77 -6.07 -24.04
N ILE A 210 -4.95 -6.63 -23.77
CA ILE A 210 -5.19 -8.07 -23.73
C ILE A 210 -5.85 -8.42 -25.05
N ASP A 211 -5.06 -8.86 -26.03
CA ASP A 211 -5.51 -9.31 -27.35
C ASP A 211 -5.48 -10.85 -27.48
N LYS A 212 -4.86 -11.53 -26.50
CA LYS A 212 -4.71 -12.99 -26.43
C LYS A 212 -4.84 -13.47 -25.00
N ILE A 213 -5.58 -14.56 -24.81
CA ILE A 213 -5.72 -15.26 -23.53
C ILE A 213 -4.62 -16.33 -23.47
N ASP A 214 -3.40 -15.90 -23.16
CA ASP A 214 -2.24 -16.76 -22.94
C ASP A 214 -1.79 -16.66 -21.47
N GLU A 215 -1.58 -17.81 -20.83
CA GLU A 215 -1.27 -17.90 -19.40
C GLU A 215 0.01 -17.15 -19.04
N TYR A 216 1.07 -17.29 -19.85
CA TYR A 216 2.35 -16.65 -19.58
C TYR A 216 2.29 -15.14 -19.80
N TYR A 217 1.58 -14.69 -20.83
CA TYR A 217 1.36 -13.26 -21.08
C TYR A 217 0.59 -12.59 -19.94
N LEU A 218 -0.53 -13.19 -19.51
CA LEU A 218 -1.36 -12.68 -18.42
C LEU A 218 -0.59 -12.69 -17.09
N TYR A 219 0.12 -13.78 -16.79
CA TYR A 219 0.98 -13.89 -15.63
C TYR A 219 2.08 -12.82 -15.62
N SER A 220 2.72 -12.55 -16.76
CA SER A 220 3.80 -11.57 -16.86
C SER A 220 3.32 -10.14 -16.61
N TRP A 221 2.13 -9.79 -17.11
CA TRP A 221 1.47 -8.54 -16.77
C TRP A 221 1.14 -8.46 -15.28
N TYR A 222 0.51 -9.49 -14.72
CA TYR A 222 0.20 -9.53 -13.29
C TYR A 222 1.45 -9.38 -12.43
N LYS A 223 2.53 -10.13 -12.72
CA LYS A 223 3.82 -10.04 -12.03
C LYS A 223 4.40 -8.64 -12.12
N THR A 224 4.35 -8.02 -13.29
CA THR A 224 4.86 -6.66 -13.51
C THR A 224 4.09 -5.64 -12.67
N LEU A 225 2.76 -5.70 -12.67
CA LEU A 225 1.91 -4.79 -11.90
C LEU A 225 2.00 -5.03 -10.39
N TYR A 226 2.13 -6.28 -9.97
CA TYR A 226 2.41 -6.64 -8.58
C TYR A 226 3.75 -6.03 -8.12
N THR A 227 4.78 -6.12 -8.97
CA THR A 227 6.11 -5.53 -8.72
C THR A 227 6.03 -4.00 -8.69
N LEU A 228 5.22 -3.39 -9.58
CA LEU A 228 4.92 -1.96 -9.58
C LEU A 228 4.30 -1.50 -8.24
N PHE A 229 3.36 -2.29 -7.69
CA PHE A 229 2.75 -2.01 -6.40
C PHE A 229 3.75 -2.18 -5.24
N HIS A 230 4.36 -3.36 -5.10
CA HIS A 230 5.15 -3.71 -3.92
C HIS A 230 6.56 -3.10 -3.93
N SER A 231 7.22 -3.04 -5.09
CA SER A 231 8.63 -2.59 -5.18
C SER A 231 8.75 -1.12 -5.56
N ALA A 232 7.98 -0.63 -6.55
CA ALA A 232 8.06 0.76 -6.98
C ALA A 232 7.17 1.72 -6.16
N GLY A 233 6.21 1.19 -5.39
CA GLY A 233 5.36 1.97 -4.50
C GLY A 233 4.21 2.69 -5.20
N PHE A 234 3.80 2.26 -6.39
CA PHE A 234 2.69 2.86 -7.12
C PHE A 234 1.34 2.28 -6.68
N ARG A 235 0.30 3.12 -6.66
CA ARG A 235 -1.07 2.78 -6.27
C ARG A 235 -2.01 3.15 -7.40
N LEU A 236 -2.78 2.16 -7.84
CA LEU A 236 -3.79 2.32 -8.87
C LEU A 236 -4.95 3.14 -8.29
N TYR A 237 -5.34 4.21 -8.96
CA TYR A 237 -6.48 5.02 -8.53
C TYR A 237 -7.55 5.23 -9.59
N HIS A 238 -7.26 4.84 -10.83
CA HIS A 238 -8.21 4.92 -11.92
C HIS A 238 -7.92 3.86 -12.97
N THR A 239 -8.97 3.20 -13.43
CA THR A 239 -8.94 2.28 -14.57
C THR A 239 -10.12 2.57 -15.46
N SER A 240 -9.87 2.83 -16.73
CA SER A 240 -10.88 2.82 -17.79
C SER A 240 -10.54 1.75 -18.82
N ALA A 241 -11.48 1.43 -19.70
CA ALA A 241 -11.27 0.43 -20.74
C ALA A 241 -11.95 0.85 -22.04
N SER A 242 -11.52 0.25 -23.16
CA SER A 242 -12.11 0.43 -24.48
C SER A 242 -13.60 0.08 -24.53
N SER A 243 -14.08 -0.78 -23.63
CA SER A 243 -15.49 -1.14 -23.46
C SER A 243 -15.81 -1.37 -21.99
N ASN A 244 -16.99 -0.97 -21.54
CA ASN A 244 -17.46 -1.22 -20.17
C ASN A 244 -17.56 -2.73 -19.85
N LEU A 245 -17.73 -3.58 -20.87
CA LEU A 245 -17.74 -5.03 -20.70
C LEU A 245 -16.36 -5.58 -20.31
N CYS A 246 -15.27 -4.90 -20.69
CA CYS A 246 -13.91 -5.28 -20.31
C CYS A 246 -13.63 -5.11 -18.81
N LEU A 247 -14.41 -4.27 -18.12
CA LEU A 247 -14.30 -4.06 -16.67
C LEU A 247 -15.16 -5.04 -15.87
N GLN A 248 -16.02 -5.81 -16.53
CA GLN A 248 -16.66 -6.94 -15.89
C GLN A 248 -15.63 -8.07 -15.76
N VAL A 249 -15.68 -8.83 -14.66
CA VAL A 249 -14.81 -10.00 -14.44
C VAL A 249 -15.29 -11.17 -15.32
N THR A 250 -15.35 -10.94 -16.62
CA THR A 250 -15.75 -11.88 -17.67
C THR A 250 -14.73 -11.79 -18.79
N MET A 251 -14.21 -12.93 -19.25
CA MET A 251 -13.17 -12.93 -20.29
C MET A 251 -13.70 -12.37 -21.60
N MET A 252 -12.95 -11.44 -22.19
CA MET A 252 -13.13 -10.93 -23.55
C MET A 252 -11.80 -11.00 -24.28
N GLU A 253 -11.83 -11.41 -25.55
CA GLU A 253 -10.62 -11.72 -26.33
C GLU A 253 -9.83 -10.47 -26.77
N SER A 254 -10.40 -9.26 -26.69
CA SER A 254 -9.67 -8.03 -27.03
C SER A 254 -10.14 -6.84 -26.19
N CYS A 255 -9.36 -6.48 -25.18
CA CYS A 255 -9.62 -5.36 -24.29
C CYS A 255 -8.38 -4.50 -24.10
N ARG A 256 -8.57 -3.18 -24.18
CA ARG A 256 -7.53 -2.20 -23.87
C ARG A 256 -7.91 -1.48 -22.58
N TYR A 257 -7.00 -1.47 -21.61
CA TYR A 257 -7.16 -0.87 -20.30
C TYR A 257 -6.24 0.34 -20.19
N PHE A 258 -6.76 1.44 -19.66
CA PHE A 258 -6.01 2.65 -19.36
C PHE A 258 -5.97 2.82 -17.85
N MET A 259 -4.78 2.74 -17.27
CA MET A 259 -4.59 2.75 -15.83
C MET A 259 -3.79 3.96 -15.40
N SER A 260 -4.22 4.61 -14.33
CA SER A 260 -3.50 5.75 -13.75
C SER A 260 -3.07 5.44 -12.32
N TRP A 261 -1.79 5.70 -12.05
CA TRP A 261 -1.09 5.30 -10.85
C TRP A 261 -0.42 6.50 -10.19
N VAL A 262 -0.45 6.53 -8.87
CA VAL A 262 0.28 7.52 -8.08
C VAL A 262 1.27 6.87 -7.15
N ARG A 263 2.42 7.50 -6.94
CA ARG A 263 3.47 6.94 -6.12
C ARG A 263 3.34 7.33 -4.66
N ASN A 264 3.41 6.34 -3.77
CA ASN A 264 3.57 6.47 -2.32
C ASN A 264 2.69 7.55 -1.67
N PRO A 265 1.35 7.39 -1.62
CA PRO A 265 0.42 8.39 -1.08
C PRO A 265 0.52 8.63 0.44
N GLY A 266 1.57 8.13 1.11
CA GLY A 266 1.80 8.26 2.53
C GLY A 266 0.96 7.31 3.41
N PRO A 267 1.32 7.15 4.70
CA PRO A 267 0.66 6.20 5.61
C PRO A 267 -0.70 6.69 6.12
N ARG A 268 -0.98 8.00 6.00
CA ARG A 268 -2.29 8.60 6.33
C ARG A 268 -3.35 8.31 5.28
N THR A 269 -2.96 7.79 4.13
CA THR A 269 -3.90 7.44 3.08
C THR A 269 -4.23 5.97 3.18
N PHE A 270 -5.52 5.61 3.12
CA PHE A 270 -5.90 4.21 3.01
C PHE A 270 -5.43 3.64 1.67
N VAL A 271 -4.68 2.54 1.74
CA VAL A 271 -4.22 1.79 0.57
C VAL A 271 -4.83 0.40 0.64
N LEU A 272 -5.69 0.07 -0.31
CA LEU A 272 -6.17 -1.29 -0.49
C LEU A 272 -5.06 -2.13 -1.13
N TYR A 273 -4.63 -3.18 -0.46
CA TYR A 273 -3.67 -4.12 -1.02
C TYR A 273 -4.32 -4.98 -2.11
N PRO A 274 -3.55 -5.41 -3.12
CA PRO A 274 -4.08 -6.26 -4.18
C PRO A 274 -4.61 -7.60 -3.63
N PRO A 275 -5.44 -8.32 -4.41
CA PRO A 275 -5.88 -9.67 -4.07
C PRO A 275 -4.74 -10.61 -3.68
N ALA A 276 -4.95 -11.43 -2.66
CA ALA A 276 -4.04 -12.54 -2.34
C ALA A 276 -4.20 -13.66 -3.37
N VAL A 277 -3.16 -14.01 -4.11
CA VAL A 277 -3.20 -15.04 -5.17
C VAL A 277 -4.35 -14.76 -6.14
N ASP A 278 -5.42 -15.58 -6.17
CA ASP A 278 -6.59 -15.41 -7.04
C ASP A 278 -7.70 -14.52 -6.43
N GLY A 279 -7.51 -14.07 -5.18
CA GLY A 279 -8.46 -13.27 -4.41
C GLY A 279 -9.61 -14.05 -3.81
N SER A 280 -9.50 -15.37 -3.65
CA SER A 280 -10.45 -16.19 -2.90
C SER A 280 -10.42 -15.88 -1.41
N GLU A 281 -11.48 -16.24 -0.69
CA GLU A 281 -11.53 -16.09 0.77
C GLU A 281 -10.41 -16.87 1.46
N GLU A 282 -10.13 -18.08 1.00
CA GLU A 282 -9.12 -18.98 1.57
C GLU A 282 -7.71 -18.34 1.54
N PHE A 283 -7.30 -17.74 0.42
CA PHE A 283 -6.00 -17.08 0.34
C PHE A 283 -5.94 -15.76 1.11
N GLU A 284 -7.06 -15.05 1.24
CA GLU A 284 -7.12 -13.83 2.06
C GLU A 284 -7.04 -14.18 3.56
N VAL A 285 -7.64 -15.30 3.99
CA VAL A 285 -7.47 -15.87 5.34
C VAL A 285 -6.01 -16.25 5.56
N GLN A 286 -5.42 -17.06 4.67
CA GLN A 286 -4.04 -17.51 4.78
C GLN A 286 -3.07 -16.33 4.86
N ARG A 287 -3.27 -15.28 4.04
CA ARG A 287 -2.43 -14.08 4.09
C ARG A 287 -2.51 -13.33 5.42
N LEU A 288 -3.68 -13.33 6.07
CA LEU A 288 -3.84 -12.77 7.41
C LEU A 288 -3.17 -13.65 8.47
N GLU A 289 -3.33 -14.97 8.40
CA GLU A 289 -2.63 -15.91 9.28
C GLU A 289 -1.11 -15.75 9.18
N ASP A 290 -0.56 -15.74 7.96
CA ASP A 290 0.86 -15.50 7.69
C ASP A 290 1.35 -14.17 8.26
N LEU A 291 0.51 -13.13 8.29
CA LEU A 291 0.84 -11.85 8.90
C LEU A 291 0.85 -11.94 10.42
N LEU A 292 -0.14 -12.61 10.99
CA LEU A 292 -0.28 -12.79 12.43
C LEU A 292 0.81 -13.69 13.00
N ASP A 293 1.34 -14.64 12.23
CA ASP A 293 2.42 -15.55 12.63
C ASP A 293 3.81 -14.93 12.53
N ARG A 294 3.98 -13.82 11.79
CA ARG A 294 5.25 -13.07 11.68
C ARG A 294 5.59 -12.26 12.95
N VAL A 295 5.07 -12.67 14.11
CA VAL A 295 5.35 -12.00 15.38
C VAL A 295 6.84 -11.97 15.63
N VAL A 296 7.37 -10.78 15.89
CA VAL A 296 8.73 -10.68 16.40
C VAL A 296 8.67 -11.14 17.86
N GLU A 297 9.14 -12.36 18.14
CA GLU A 297 9.23 -12.88 19.50
C GLU A 297 10.02 -11.89 20.36
N GLN A 298 9.31 -11.14 21.20
CA GLN A 298 9.93 -10.36 22.26
C GLN A 298 10.25 -11.30 23.41
N SER A 299 11.41 -11.10 24.04
CA SER A 299 11.77 -11.89 25.21
C SER A 299 10.72 -11.69 26.32
N SER A 300 10.44 -12.73 27.11
CA SER A 300 9.48 -12.62 28.22
C SER A 300 9.85 -11.52 29.22
N ASP A 301 11.13 -11.17 29.30
CA ASP A 301 11.68 -10.15 30.20
C ASP A 301 11.44 -8.71 29.67
N ASP A 302 10.94 -8.58 28.44
CA ASP A 302 10.64 -7.31 27.78
C ASP A 302 9.18 -6.88 27.90
N VAL A 303 8.31 -7.67 28.56
CA VAL A 303 6.87 -7.37 28.69
C VAL A 303 6.49 -7.14 30.15
N ILE A 304 5.79 -6.04 30.42
CA ILE A 304 5.31 -5.65 31.74
C ILE A 304 3.77 -5.78 31.77
N PRO A 305 3.21 -6.72 32.55
CA PRO A 305 1.76 -6.79 32.72
C PRO A 305 1.28 -5.65 33.61
N VAL A 306 0.25 -4.93 33.16
CA VAL A 306 -0.36 -3.79 33.88
C VAL A 306 -1.87 -3.97 33.91
N SER A 307 -2.43 -4.20 35.10
CA SER A 307 -3.87 -4.35 35.28
C SER A 307 -4.57 -3.00 35.34
N LEU A 308 -5.47 -2.73 34.40
CA LEU A 308 -6.34 -1.56 34.39
C LEU A 308 -7.63 -1.80 35.19
N SER A 309 -8.07 -3.05 35.26
CA SER A 309 -9.22 -3.49 36.05
C SER A 309 -9.05 -4.96 36.43
N SER A 310 -10.05 -5.54 37.12
CA SER A 310 -10.11 -6.98 37.37
C SER A 310 -10.21 -7.84 36.11
N THR A 311 -10.59 -7.24 34.96
CA THR A 311 -10.85 -7.96 33.71
C THR A 311 -9.92 -7.54 32.57
N VAL A 312 -9.18 -6.44 32.72
CA VAL A 312 -8.29 -5.91 31.67
C VAL A 312 -6.88 -5.79 32.19
N THR A 313 -5.97 -6.58 31.63
CA THR A 313 -4.52 -6.49 31.86
C THR A 313 -3.82 -6.23 30.54
N LEU A 314 -3.06 -5.15 30.47
CA LEU A 314 -2.27 -4.77 29.30
C LEU A 314 -0.87 -5.38 29.39
N ARG A 315 -0.32 -5.75 28.24
CA ARG A 315 1.07 -6.18 28.08
C ARG A 315 1.89 -5.04 27.50
N LEU A 316 2.52 -4.25 28.36
CA LEU A 316 3.30 -3.08 27.92
C LEU A 316 4.73 -3.49 27.58
N ALA A 317 5.26 -3.00 26.47
CA ALA A 317 6.66 -3.23 26.13
C ALA A 317 7.56 -2.42 27.06
N ARG A 318 8.51 -3.08 27.73
CA ARG A 318 9.44 -2.46 28.67
C ARG A 318 10.20 -1.30 28.05
N ARG A 319 10.65 -1.46 26.79
CA ARG A 319 11.31 -0.39 26.04
C ARG A 319 10.44 0.87 25.97
N VAL A 320 9.15 0.75 25.65
CA VAL A 320 8.23 1.88 25.49
C VAL A 320 8.06 2.63 26.81
N VAL A 321 7.88 1.89 27.91
CA VAL A 321 7.71 2.47 29.25
C VAL A 321 9.00 3.13 29.73
N MET A 322 10.18 2.58 29.41
CA MET A 322 11.47 3.10 29.86
C MET A 322 12.07 4.19 28.98
N THR A 323 11.58 4.40 27.75
CA THR A 323 12.19 5.35 26.81
C THR A 323 12.03 6.81 27.24
N ARG A 324 10.91 7.17 27.91
CA ARG A 324 10.62 8.53 28.39
C ARG A 324 10.08 8.45 29.81
N SER A 325 10.95 8.66 30.80
CA SER A 325 10.74 8.30 32.20
C SER A 325 9.69 9.13 32.96
N ASP A 326 9.31 10.31 32.45
CA ASP A 326 8.69 11.31 33.31
C ASP A 326 7.18 11.43 33.13
N ASN A 327 6.63 11.03 31.98
CA ASN A 327 5.19 11.16 31.69
C ASN A 327 4.68 10.05 30.75
N CYS A 328 3.85 9.16 31.28
CA CYS A 328 3.20 8.09 30.53
C CYS A 328 1.68 8.28 30.51
N ARG A 329 1.04 8.00 29.37
CA ARG A 329 -0.41 8.08 29.20
C ARG A 329 -0.96 6.89 28.45
N ILE A 330 -2.04 6.33 28.98
CA ILE A 330 -2.79 5.23 28.38
C ILE A 330 -4.18 5.74 27.99
N LEU A 331 -4.48 5.77 26.70
CA LEU A 331 -5.81 6.06 26.19
C LEU A 331 -6.56 4.76 25.95
N VAL A 332 -7.75 4.63 26.54
CA VAL A 332 -8.56 3.40 26.51
C VAL A 332 -9.86 3.71 25.78
N PHE A 333 -10.08 3.10 24.62
CA PHE A 333 -11.32 3.17 23.86
C PHE A 333 -12.09 1.86 24.02
N LYS A 334 -13.18 1.87 24.79
CA LYS A 334 -13.95 0.65 25.10
C LYS A 334 -15.45 0.91 25.24
N PHE A 335 -16.26 -0.02 24.73
CA PHE A 335 -17.69 -0.05 25.04
C PHE A 335 -17.91 -0.64 26.44
N ASP A 336 -18.78 0.01 27.22
CA ASP A 336 -19.29 -0.46 28.51
C ASP A 336 -18.24 -0.48 29.64
N ILE A 337 -18.34 0.50 30.55
CA ILE A 337 -17.48 0.63 31.74
C ILE A 337 -18.21 -0.02 32.93
N GLY A 338 -18.57 -1.29 32.80
CA GLY A 338 -19.21 -2.04 33.89
C GLY A 338 -18.30 -2.20 35.12
N SER A 339 -16.99 -2.01 34.96
CA SER A 339 -15.97 -2.06 36.02
C SER A 339 -15.19 -0.74 36.08
N LYS A 340 -15.00 -0.20 37.30
CA LYS A 340 -14.15 0.98 37.53
C LYS A 340 -12.72 0.69 37.03
N MET A 341 -12.29 1.42 36.00
CA MET A 341 -10.90 1.40 35.52
C MET A 341 -10.00 2.19 36.47
N ALA A 342 -8.74 1.77 36.60
CA ALA A 342 -7.72 2.52 37.32
C ALA A 342 -7.49 3.89 36.66
N GLU A 343 -7.35 4.95 37.47
CA GLU A 343 -7.01 6.31 36.99
C GLU A 343 -5.51 6.47 36.72
N GLU A 344 -4.71 5.70 37.45
CA GLU A 344 -3.25 5.70 37.37
C GLU A 344 -2.76 4.27 37.60
N VAL A 345 -1.79 3.85 36.82
CA VAL A 345 -1.13 2.55 36.96
C VAL A 345 0.38 2.75 37.02
N SER A 346 1.06 1.89 37.78
CA SER A 346 2.51 1.94 37.92
C SER A 346 3.15 0.76 37.18
N ALA A 347 4.11 1.05 36.30
CA ALA A 347 4.87 0.07 35.54
C ALA A 347 6.37 0.35 35.71
N LEU A 348 7.10 -0.52 36.41
CA LEU A 348 8.54 -0.36 36.70
C LEU A 348 8.93 1.06 37.18
N HIS A 349 8.20 1.59 38.16
CA HIS A 349 8.37 2.94 38.73
C HIS A 349 7.92 4.12 37.84
N VAL A 350 7.43 3.87 36.63
CA VAL A 350 6.77 4.89 35.80
C VAL A 350 5.28 4.90 36.11
N LYS A 351 4.73 6.10 36.36
CA LYS A 351 3.31 6.33 36.59
C LYS A 351 2.63 6.70 35.28
N CYS A 352 1.65 5.91 34.87
CA CYS A 352 0.87 6.14 33.66
C CYS A 352 -0.53 6.63 34.03
N SER A 353 -0.91 7.82 33.54
CA SER A 353 -2.29 8.31 33.64
C SER A 353 -3.19 7.56 32.66
N VAL A 354 -4.34 7.07 33.10
CA VAL A 354 -5.29 6.35 32.26
C VAL A 354 -6.47 7.26 31.95
N VAL A 355 -6.79 7.41 30.66
CA VAL A 355 -7.94 8.19 30.19
C VAL A 355 -8.85 7.28 29.40
N VAL A 356 -10.09 7.12 29.88
CA VAL A 356 -11.07 6.22 29.28
C VAL A 356 -12.08 7.02 28.45
N PHE A 357 -12.26 6.59 27.21
CA PHE A 357 -13.22 7.12 26.26
C PHE A 357 -14.27 6.07 25.97
N ASN A 358 -15.52 6.40 26.28
CA ASN A 358 -16.66 5.58 25.90
C ASN A 358 -17.28 6.17 24.61
N PRO A 359 -17.28 5.43 23.49
CA PRO A 359 -17.87 5.89 22.25
C PRO A 359 -19.37 6.16 22.41
N VAL A 360 -19.83 7.33 21.97
CA VAL A 360 -21.26 7.63 21.91
C VAL A 360 -21.85 6.89 20.71
N ARG A 361 -22.64 5.86 20.97
CA ARG A 361 -23.17 4.96 19.94
C ARG A 361 -24.25 5.67 19.11
N ASN A 362 -23.87 6.24 17.95
CA ASN A 362 -24.85 6.76 16.99
C ASN A 362 -24.89 5.88 15.73
N ARG A 363 -25.80 4.90 15.76
CA ARG A 363 -26.32 3.96 14.73
C ARG A 363 -25.44 3.41 13.59
N GLN A 364 -24.22 3.84 13.35
CA GLN A 364 -23.28 3.27 12.36
C GLN A 364 -21.85 3.81 12.46
N TYR A 365 -21.62 4.93 13.15
CA TYR A 365 -20.32 5.59 13.18
C TYR A 365 -19.98 6.10 14.59
N ILE A 366 -18.70 6.04 14.93
CA ILE A 366 -18.16 6.57 16.17
C ILE A 366 -17.53 7.93 15.85
N TYR A 367 -18.25 9.00 16.12
CA TYR A 367 -17.75 10.37 15.93
C TYR A 367 -17.40 11.07 17.25
N ASP A 368 -18.08 10.68 18.32
CA ASP A 368 -18.03 11.36 19.60
C ASP A 368 -17.66 10.40 20.72
N PHE A 369 -16.85 10.90 21.66
CA PHE A 369 -16.41 10.18 22.85
C PHE A 369 -16.85 10.94 24.09
N SER A 370 -17.42 10.22 25.05
CA SER A 370 -17.54 10.73 26.41
C SER A 370 -16.27 10.41 27.19
N SER A 371 -15.64 11.43 27.76
CA SER A 371 -14.53 11.25 28.70
C SER A 371 -15.06 11.22 30.14
N PHE A 372 -14.62 10.25 30.93
CA PHE A 372 -14.94 10.18 32.36
C PHE A 372 -13.74 10.66 33.17
N ASN A 373 -13.79 11.90 33.67
CA ASN A 373 -12.78 12.42 34.58
C ASN A 373 -13.22 12.21 36.05
N MET A 374 -13.00 11.01 36.60
CA MET A 374 -13.55 10.55 37.89
C MET A 374 -13.19 11.41 39.13
N ARG A 375 -12.36 12.45 39.01
CA ARG A 375 -11.97 13.35 40.12
C ARG A 375 -13.09 14.28 40.60
N SER A 376 -14.20 14.38 39.89
CA SER A 376 -15.33 15.24 40.24
C SER A 376 -16.60 14.43 40.36
N SER A 377 -17.20 14.38 41.55
CA SER A 377 -18.55 13.83 41.78
C SER A 377 -19.67 14.62 41.07
N SER A 378 -19.32 15.68 40.33
CA SER A 378 -20.17 16.40 39.39
C SER A 378 -19.52 16.39 38.00
N LEU A 379 -19.70 15.32 37.22
CA LEU A 379 -19.15 15.22 35.86
C LEU A 379 -20.21 15.53 34.83
N GLN A 380 -20.09 16.70 34.21
CA GLN A 380 -20.58 16.90 32.85
C GLN A 380 -19.80 15.96 31.93
N SER A 381 -20.48 15.00 31.30
CA SER A 381 -19.89 14.24 30.20
C SER A 381 -19.64 15.21 29.04
N GLU A 382 -18.40 15.66 28.86
CA GLU A 382 -18.03 16.43 27.67
C GLU A 382 -17.96 15.45 26.49
N SER A 383 -18.75 15.72 25.45
CA SER A 383 -18.64 15.03 24.17
C SER A 383 -17.46 15.60 23.42
N LEU A 384 -16.47 14.77 23.13
CA LEU A 384 -15.24 15.13 22.43
C LEU A 384 -15.20 14.44 21.08
N SER A 385 -14.87 15.19 20.02
CA SER A 385 -14.56 14.58 18.73
C SER A 385 -13.21 13.85 18.78
N LEU A 386 -12.94 12.95 17.83
CA LEU A 386 -11.63 12.31 17.72
C LEU A 386 -10.49 13.33 17.59
N SER A 387 -10.69 14.41 16.84
CA SER A 387 -9.69 15.49 16.71
C SER A 387 -9.46 16.22 18.03
N ASP A 388 -10.49 16.41 18.85
CA ASP A 388 -10.35 16.95 20.20
C ASP A 388 -9.59 15.99 21.11
N VAL A 389 -9.83 14.69 21.00
CA VAL A 389 -9.09 13.68 21.79
C VAL A 389 -7.61 13.69 21.41
N ILE A 390 -7.30 13.68 20.11
CA ILE A 390 -5.91 13.67 19.63
C ILE A 390 -5.19 14.95 20.03
N SER A 391 -5.82 16.11 19.82
CA SER A 391 -5.23 17.38 20.24
C SER A 391 -5.09 17.42 21.76
N ARG A 392 -6.13 17.21 22.56
CA ARG A 392 -6.01 17.37 24.02
C ARG A 392 -5.07 16.34 24.68
N PHE A 393 -5.02 15.10 24.18
CA PHE A 393 -4.40 13.99 24.91
C PHE A 393 -3.14 13.40 24.28
N LEU A 394 -2.90 13.58 22.97
CA LEU A 394 -1.72 13.07 22.25
C LEU A 394 -0.73 14.18 21.85
N LEU A 395 -0.79 15.38 22.42
CA LEU A 395 -0.08 16.54 21.87
C LEU A 395 1.45 16.57 22.07
N THR A 396 2.01 15.86 23.05
CA THR A 396 3.41 16.09 23.47
C THR A 396 4.35 14.96 23.07
N GLU A 397 5.37 15.27 22.26
CA GLU A 397 6.45 14.35 21.88
C GLU A 397 7.31 13.89 23.07
N GLN A 398 7.18 14.53 24.23
CA GLN A 398 7.90 14.18 25.45
C GLN A 398 7.16 13.17 26.34
N GLN A 399 6.02 12.66 25.89
CA GLN A 399 5.22 11.68 26.62
C GLN A 399 5.28 10.32 25.93
N THR A 400 5.20 9.25 26.73
CA THR A 400 4.95 7.90 26.22
C THR A 400 3.44 7.73 26.07
N ASN A 401 2.98 7.52 24.84
CA ASN A 401 1.56 7.38 24.52
C ASN A 401 1.24 5.93 24.14
N ILE A 402 0.37 5.31 24.95
CA ILE A 402 -0.13 3.95 24.73
C ILE A 402 -1.61 4.05 24.41
N VAL A 403 -2.06 3.36 23.36
CA VAL A 403 -3.47 3.34 22.96
C VAL A 403 -3.99 1.91 23.03
N TYR A 404 -5.09 1.72 23.73
CA TYR A 404 -5.83 0.46 23.81
C TYR A 404 -7.21 0.63 23.18
N ILE A 405 -7.54 -0.24 22.21
CA ILE A 405 -8.81 -0.22 21.47
C ILE A 405 -9.50 -1.56 21.65
N ASP A 406 -10.70 -1.54 22.21
CA ASP A 406 -11.56 -2.71 22.44
C ASP A 406 -13.02 -2.32 22.17
N LEU A 407 -13.35 -2.26 20.88
CA LEU A 407 -14.64 -1.79 20.38
C LEU A 407 -15.42 -2.89 19.65
N GLY A 408 -15.04 -4.16 19.86
CA GLY A 408 -15.63 -5.31 19.17
C GLY A 408 -15.65 -5.13 17.65
N GLN A 409 -16.81 -5.30 17.02
CA GLN A 409 -16.97 -5.16 15.56
C GLN A 409 -16.71 -3.75 15.04
N SER A 410 -16.91 -2.70 15.86
CA SER A 410 -16.65 -1.31 15.45
C SER A 410 -15.16 -0.93 15.51
N GLY A 411 -14.30 -1.83 15.99
CA GLY A 411 -12.86 -1.61 16.11
C GLY A 411 -12.21 -1.25 14.77
N TRP A 412 -12.58 -1.92 13.67
CA TRP A 412 -12.02 -1.65 12.34
C TRP A 412 -12.39 -0.27 11.79
N THR A 413 -13.66 0.12 11.91
CA THR A 413 -14.12 1.46 11.50
C THR A 413 -13.42 2.55 12.31
N PHE A 414 -13.29 2.36 13.62
CA PHE A 414 -12.57 3.31 14.48
C PHE A 414 -11.08 3.36 14.14
N LEU A 415 -10.44 2.21 13.90
CA LEU A 415 -9.03 2.14 13.52
C LEU A 415 -8.76 2.92 12.23
N SER A 416 -9.60 2.76 11.19
CA SER A 416 -9.48 3.54 9.95
C SER A 416 -9.47 5.04 10.24
N LEU A 417 -10.47 5.55 10.99
CA LEU A 417 -10.57 6.96 11.36
C LEU A 417 -9.36 7.43 12.19
N PHE A 418 -8.89 6.58 13.11
CA PHE A 418 -7.70 6.85 13.92
C PHE A 418 -6.44 6.95 13.07
N LEU A 419 -6.28 6.10 12.05
CA LEU A 419 -5.17 6.14 11.11
C LEU A 419 -5.25 7.34 10.15
N ASP A 420 -6.46 7.67 9.65
CA ASP A 420 -6.72 8.83 8.78
C ASP A 420 -6.30 10.14 9.47
N SER A 421 -6.58 10.25 10.76
CA SER A 421 -6.20 11.43 11.56
C SER A 421 -4.68 11.60 11.74
N GLY A 422 -3.88 10.58 11.44
CA GLY A 422 -2.44 10.56 11.69
C GLY A 422 -2.05 10.41 13.16
N ALA A 423 -3.01 10.13 14.06
CA ALA A 423 -2.77 9.99 15.49
C ALA A 423 -1.67 8.97 15.83
N LEU A 424 -1.59 7.88 15.06
CA LEU A 424 -0.61 6.81 15.27
C LEU A 424 0.85 7.29 15.18
N GLN A 425 1.13 8.41 14.50
CA GLN A 425 2.48 9.02 14.48
C GLN A 425 3.00 9.33 15.89
N LYS A 426 2.09 9.64 16.82
CA LYS A 426 2.39 10.05 18.20
C LYS A 426 2.22 8.93 19.23
N VAL A 427 1.87 7.73 18.78
CA VAL A 427 1.64 6.56 19.63
C VAL A 427 2.88 5.67 19.62
N ASP A 428 3.36 5.30 20.80
CA ASP A 428 4.53 4.44 20.97
C ASP A 428 4.14 2.95 21.05
N GLN A 429 2.92 2.67 21.52
CA GLN A 429 2.36 1.32 21.55
C GLN A 429 0.84 1.34 21.30
N LEU A 430 0.37 0.49 20.38
CA LEU A 430 -1.03 0.28 20.05
C LEU A 430 -1.43 -1.16 20.41
N ILE A 431 -2.44 -1.31 21.24
CA ILE A 431 -3.05 -2.59 21.57
C ILE A 431 -4.46 -2.59 20.99
N LEU A 432 -4.74 -3.54 20.11
CA LEU A 432 -6.02 -3.68 19.42
C LEU A 432 -6.65 -5.03 19.74
N VAL A 433 -7.89 -5.00 20.22
CA VAL A 433 -8.75 -6.17 20.35
C VAL A 433 -9.80 -6.10 19.24
N ALA A 434 -9.69 -6.99 18.25
CA ALA A 434 -10.55 -6.95 17.08
C ALA A 434 -10.89 -8.36 16.55
N PRO A 435 -12.07 -8.54 15.95
CA PRO A 435 -12.40 -9.77 15.25
C PRO A 435 -11.75 -9.76 13.85
N VAL A 436 -10.61 -10.44 13.69
CA VAL A 436 -9.81 -10.39 12.45
C VAL A 436 -10.47 -11.15 11.29
N PHE A 437 -11.00 -12.34 11.56
CA PHE A 437 -11.58 -13.22 10.54
C PHE A 437 -13.11 -13.15 10.45
N LEU A 438 -13.76 -12.31 11.27
CA LEU A 438 -15.21 -12.22 11.26
C LEU A 438 -15.69 -11.33 10.12
N VAL A 439 -16.51 -11.90 9.23
CA VAL A 439 -17.21 -11.17 8.19
C VAL A 439 -18.64 -10.89 8.66
N PRO A 440 -19.10 -9.62 8.69
CA PRO A 440 -20.45 -9.29 9.13
C PRO A 440 -21.50 -9.96 8.22
N MET A 441 -22.39 -10.78 8.79
CA MET A 441 -23.44 -11.52 8.07
C MET A 441 -24.42 -10.63 7.28
N HIS A 442 -24.48 -9.32 7.58
CA HIS A 442 -25.34 -8.36 6.89
C HIS A 442 -24.57 -7.41 5.96
N SER A 443 -23.29 -7.66 5.72
CA SER A 443 -22.54 -6.86 4.76
C SER A 443 -22.89 -7.30 3.32
N SER A 444 -23.16 -6.34 2.45
CA SER A 444 -23.31 -6.58 1.01
C SER A 444 -21.96 -6.87 0.32
N ARG A 445 -20.86 -6.88 1.09
CA ARG A 445 -19.50 -7.07 0.60
C ARG A 445 -19.13 -8.55 0.64
N GLN A 446 -18.39 -9.00 -0.37
CA GLN A 446 -17.86 -10.35 -0.39
C GLN A 446 -16.87 -10.56 0.78
N PRO A 447 -16.88 -11.72 1.46
CA PRO A 447 -15.96 -12.04 2.55
C PRO A 447 -14.49 -11.70 2.27
N ALA A 448 -13.98 -12.11 1.11
CA ALA A 448 -12.62 -11.84 0.67
C ALA A 448 -12.25 -10.34 0.66
N ALA A 449 -13.20 -9.47 0.29
CA ALA A 449 -12.98 -8.02 0.27
C ALA A 449 -12.86 -7.44 1.69
N VAL A 450 -13.62 -7.98 2.65
CA VAL A 450 -13.55 -7.56 4.07
C VAL A 450 -12.20 -7.98 4.67
N LEU A 451 -11.78 -9.23 4.45
CA LEU A 451 -10.48 -9.74 4.92
C LEU A 451 -9.31 -8.94 4.33
N ARG A 452 -9.39 -8.61 3.02
CA ARG A 452 -8.41 -7.74 2.36
C ARG A 452 -8.36 -6.34 2.98
N GLN A 453 -9.50 -5.78 3.35
CA GLN A 453 -9.55 -4.49 4.05
C GLN A 453 -8.87 -4.59 5.42
N HIS A 454 -9.16 -5.64 6.21
CA HIS A 454 -8.49 -5.86 7.50
C HIS A 454 -6.97 -5.97 7.34
N TYR A 455 -6.51 -6.77 6.38
CA TYR A 455 -5.08 -6.88 6.05
C TYR A 455 -4.47 -5.52 5.69
N SER A 456 -5.18 -4.73 4.88
CA SER A 456 -4.73 -3.41 4.43
C SER A 456 -4.59 -2.42 5.60
N GLU A 457 -5.52 -2.43 6.56
CA GLU A 457 -5.41 -1.60 7.77
C GLU A 457 -4.25 -2.04 8.66
N LEU A 458 -4.00 -3.34 8.80
CA LEU A 458 -2.84 -3.84 9.57
C LEU A 458 -1.52 -3.44 8.91
N GLN A 459 -1.43 -3.54 7.58
CA GLN A 459 -0.28 -3.03 6.82
C GLN A 459 -0.11 -1.51 6.99
N ARG A 460 -1.21 -0.78 7.06
CA ARG A 460 -1.21 0.67 7.29
C ARG A 460 -0.71 1.01 8.69
N VAL A 461 -1.09 0.27 9.73
CA VAL A 461 -0.49 0.39 11.08
C VAL A 461 1.03 0.21 11.01
N MET A 462 1.51 -0.82 10.31
CA MET A 462 2.95 -1.07 10.15
C MET A 462 3.68 0.03 9.35
N ALA A 463 3.01 0.71 8.43
CA ALA A 463 3.56 1.84 7.68
C ALA A 463 3.88 3.06 8.57
N PHE A 464 3.32 3.15 9.78
CA PHE A 464 3.71 4.11 10.81
C PHE A 464 4.92 3.66 11.65
N GLN A 465 5.74 2.75 11.13
CA GLN A 465 6.91 2.16 11.80
C GLN A 465 6.56 1.33 13.05
N MET A 466 5.34 0.83 13.12
CA MET A 466 4.90 -0.10 14.15
C MET A 466 5.28 -1.53 13.78
N THR A 467 5.60 -2.34 14.79
CA THR A 467 5.88 -3.78 14.65
C THR A 467 4.90 -4.58 15.47
N LEU A 468 4.30 -5.61 14.86
CA LEU A 468 3.48 -6.58 15.59
C LEU A 468 4.41 -7.42 16.49
N SER A 469 4.32 -7.18 17.79
CA SER A 469 5.14 -7.85 18.81
C SER A 469 4.42 -9.00 19.49
N GLU A 470 3.09 -9.05 19.39
CA GLU A 470 2.28 -10.12 19.95
C GLU A 470 0.98 -10.25 19.16
N SER A 471 0.60 -11.48 18.83
CA SER A 471 -0.72 -11.85 18.34
C SER A 471 -1.20 -13.06 19.15
N SER A 472 -2.44 -13.03 19.64
CA SER A 472 -3.03 -14.19 20.30
C SER A 472 -4.55 -14.17 20.23
N THR A 473 -5.17 -15.35 20.27
CA THR A 473 -6.61 -15.49 20.38
C THR A 473 -7.06 -15.35 21.83
N LEU A 474 -8.11 -14.57 22.07
CA LEU A 474 -8.72 -14.45 23.39
C LEU A 474 -9.69 -15.63 23.59
N ALA A 475 -9.40 -16.50 24.56
CA ALA A 475 -10.26 -17.63 24.88
C ALA A 475 -11.68 -17.17 25.28
N GLN A 476 -12.70 -17.83 24.74
CA GLN A 476 -14.14 -17.52 24.91
C GLN A 476 -14.65 -17.53 26.38
N GLY A 477 -13.80 -17.77 27.38
CA GLY A 477 -14.17 -17.90 28.79
C GLY A 477 -14.18 -16.62 29.64
N SER A 478 -13.75 -15.46 29.13
CA SER A 478 -13.58 -14.25 29.98
C SER A 478 -14.60 -13.12 29.78
N LEU A 479 -15.46 -13.17 28.77
CA LEU A 479 -16.48 -12.13 28.50
C LEU A 479 -17.83 -12.76 28.16
N ARG A 480 -18.75 -12.78 29.15
CA ARG A 480 -20.05 -13.46 29.12
C ARG A 480 -21.10 -12.92 28.12
N PHE A 481 -20.73 -12.13 27.11
CA PHE A 481 -21.73 -11.50 26.21
C PHE A 481 -21.37 -11.48 24.72
N HIS A 482 -20.39 -12.24 24.26
CA HIS A 482 -20.10 -12.35 22.82
C HIS A 482 -20.23 -13.78 22.32
N SER A 483 -21.43 -14.10 21.85
CA SER A 483 -21.66 -15.21 20.92
C SER A 483 -21.23 -14.77 19.52
N ALA A 484 -20.28 -15.50 18.92
CA ALA A 484 -19.76 -15.45 17.54
C ALA A 484 -18.54 -14.54 17.27
N GLY A 485 -17.35 -15.15 17.28
CA GLY A 485 -16.10 -14.63 16.69
C GLY A 485 -14.89 -14.73 17.62
N ASP A 486 -13.81 -15.38 17.18
CA ASP A 486 -12.54 -15.39 17.89
C ASP A 486 -11.92 -13.99 17.84
N LEU A 487 -11.94 -13.28 18.98
CA LEU A 487 -11.29 -11.99 19.11
C LEU A 487 -9.78 -12.19 19.19
N TRP A 488 -9.06 -11.35 18.46
CA TRP A 488 -7.60 -11.33 18.47
C TRP A 488 -7.09 -10.16 19.29
N TRP A 489 -6.08 -10.44 20.11
CA TRP A 489 -5.26 -9.46 20.78
C TRP A 489 -4.04 -9.19 19.92
N LEU A 490 -3.91 -7.97 19.42
CA LEU A 490 -2.82 -7.53 18.55
C LEU A 490 -2.05 -6.40 19.24
N ASN A 491 -0.77 -6.62 19.50
CA ASN A 491 0.10 -5.65 20.17
C ASN A 491 1.14 -5.13 19.18
N PHE A 492 1.09 -3.83 18.92
CA PHE A 492 1.98 -3.13 18.03
C PHE A 492 2.86 -2.17 18.80
N VAL A 493 4.17 -2.24 18.56
CA VAL A 493 5.16 -1.38 19.23
C VAL A 493 5.97 -0.63 18.18
N LYS A 494 6.14 0.68 18.38
CA LYS A 494 6.96 1.52 17.50
C LYS A 494 8.42 1.07 17.54
N LYS A 495 9.06 1.02 16.36
CA LYS A 495 10.48 0.63 16.23
C LYS A 495 11.43 1.58 16.93
#